data_AF-A0A2N2DM25-F1
#
_entry.id   AF-A0A2N2DM25-F1
#
_cell.length_a   1.000
_cell.length_b   1.000
_cell.length_c   1.000
_cell.angle_alpha   90.00
_cell.angle_beta   90.00
_cell.angle_gamma   90.00
#
_symmetry.space_group_name_H-M   'P 1'
#
loop_
_entity.id
_entity.type
_entity.pdbx_description
1 polymer ?
#
loop_
_entity_poly.entity_id
_entity_poly.type
_entity_poly.pdbx_seq_one_letter_code
_entity_poly.pdbx_strand_id
1 'polypeptide(L)'
;MEIIREPAKIEEKSMSIIEEYLEGCDFSYGEKQVVKRVIHATGDPAYAGIMVFSPGAVEKAVELLSRGKNLITDVEMVRVGINKPKLEKLGGKADCFIHHPEVIKLAGEEKITRAALSVRWAKEKINGNIMVIGNAPTALFALLDYIKKDCNICQYVYNVITIEKGKIDLPPFSQAMYGPERRQVEKFK
;
A
#
# COMPACT_ATOMS: atom_id res chain seq x y z
N MET A 1 34.34 -16.78 -5.95
CA MET A 1 33.28 -15.76 -5.82
C MET A 1 33.35 -15.25 -4.39
N GLU A 2 33.69 -13.97 -4.21
CA GLU A 2 33.77 -13.36 -2.89
C GLU A 2 32.35 -13.04 -2.39
N ILE A 3 31.95 -13.65 -1.28
CA ILE A 3 30.61 -13.52 -0.71
C ILE A 3 30.65 -12.42 0.36
N ILE A 4 29.92 -11.33 0.15
CA ILE A 4 29.71 -10.30 1.17
C ILE A 4 28.86 -10.92 2.28
N ARG A 5 29.32 -10.83 3.53
CA ARG A 5 28.61 -11.38 4.71
C ARG A 5 28.02 -10.32 5.63
N GLU A 6 28.48 -9.08 5.52
CA GLU A 6 28.01 -7.96 6.35
C GLU A 6 26.64 -7.46 5.86
N PRO A 7 25.57 -7.53 6.67
CA PRO A 7 24.22 -7.17 6.23
C PRO A 7 24.09 -5.74 5.69
N ALA A 8 24.76 -4.78 6.33
CA ALA A 8 24.74 -3.38 5.89
C ALA A 8 25.37 -3.20 4.51
N LYS A 9 26.49 -3.88 4.23
CA LYS A 9 27.16 -3.85 2.92
C LYS A 9 26.36 -4.57 1.84
N ILE A 10 25.63 -5.64 2.21
CA ILE A 10 24.70 -6.31 1.31
C ILE A 10 23.57 -5.34 0.92
N GLU A 11 22.93 -4.71 1.90
CA GLU A 11 21.82 -3.78 1.65
C GLU A 11 22.30 -2.56 0.83
N GLU A 12 23.45 -1.96 1.17
CA GLU A 12 24.05 -0.86 0.42
C GLU A 12 24.28 -1.23 -1.04
N LYS A 13 24.92 -2.39 -1.30
CA LYS A 13 25.16 -2.88 -2.65
C LYS A 13 23.86 -3.21 -3.39
N SER A 14 22.86 -3.78 -2.72
CA SER A 14 21.55 -3.99 -3.33
C SER A 14 20.91 -2.65 -3.72
N MET A 15 20.98 -1.64 -2.86
CA MET A 15 20.40 -0.33 -3.12
C MET A 15 21.12 0.45 -4.22
N SER A 16 22.42 0.23 -4.44
CA SER A 16 23.15 0.80 -5.56
C SER A 16 22.72 0.18 -6.88
N ILE A 17 22.62 -1.15 -6.94
CA ILE A 17 22.13 -1.88 -8.12
C ILE A 17 20.69 -1.44 -8.46
N ILE A 18 19.85 -1.28 -7.44
CA ILE A 18 18.45 -0.87 -7.67
C ILE A 18 18.34 0.55 -8.24
N GLU A 19 19.27 1.45 -7.90
CA GLU A 19 19.27 2.83 -8.41
C GLU A 19 19.35 2.87 -9.93
N GLU A 20 20.11 1.95 -10.54
CA GLU A 20 20.26 1.85 -12.00
C GLU A 20 18.92 1.60 -12.71
N TYR A 21 18.00 0.84 -12.09
CA TYR A 21 16.66 0.59 -12.64
C TYR A 21 15.72 1.80 -12.55
N LEU A 22 16.11 2.86 -11.83
CA LEU A 22 15.32 4.09 -11.70
C LEU A 22 15.82 5.22 -12.60
N GLU A 23 16.89 4.97 -13.39
CA GLU A 23 17.37 5.93 -14.38
C GLU A 23 16.30 6.20 -15.43
N GLY A 24 16.02 7.48 -15.67
CA GLY A 24 14.97 7.90 -16.62
C GLY A 24 13.53 7.82 -16.09
N CYS A 25 13.30 7.31 -14.87
CA CYS A 25 11.98 7.37 -14.24
C CYS A 25 11.68 8.77 -13.70
N ASP A 26 10.47 9.28 -14.00
CA ASP A 26 9.95 10.55 -13.47
C ASP A 26 9.31 10.34 -12.09
N PHE A 27 10.18 10.12 -11.09
CA PHE A 27 9.80 9.99 -9.68
C PHE A 27 10.47 11.08 -8.84
N SER A 28 9.72 11.64 -7.90
CA SER A 28 10.27 12.48 -6.84
C SER A 28 11.29 11.70 -6.00
N TYR A 29 12.15 12.40 -5.25
CA TYR A 29 13.10 11.73 -4.35
C TYR A 29 12.39 10.77 -3.39
N GLY A 30 11.26 11.19 -2.81
CA GLY A 30 10.48 10.36 -1.90
C GLY A 30 9.88 9.14 -2.58
N GLU A 31 9.32 9.31 -3.78
CA GLU A 31 8.79 8.22 -4.60
C GLU A 31 9.88 7.21 -4.96
N LYS A 32 11.08 7.67 -5.35
CA LYS A 32 12.23 6.79 -5.57
C LYS A 32 12.56 5.95 -4.35
N GLN A 33 12.59 6.52 -3.14
CA GLN A 33 12.86 5.73 -1.92
C GLN A 33 11.83 4.60 -1.71
N VAL A 34 10.57 4.86 -2.03
CA VAL A 34 9.52 3.82 -1.97
C VAL A 34 9.78 2.75 -3.03
N VAL A 35 9.97 3.13 -4.29
CA VAL A 35 10.16 2.18 -5.41
C VAL A 35 11.37 1.29 -5.13
N LYS A 36 12.49 1.87 -4.65
CA LYS A 36 13.67 1.11 -4.24
C LYS A 36 13.33 0.04 -3.21
N ARG A 37 12.53 0.39 -2.19
CA ARG A 37 12.16 -0.54 -1.13
C ARG A 37 11.24 -1.65 -1.63
N VAL A 38 10.35 -1.35 -2.58
CA VAL A 38 9.50 -2.35 -3.24
C VAL A 38 10.36 -3.33 -4.03
N ILE A 39 11.24 -2.84 -4.92
CA ILE A 39 12.15 -3.69 -5.71
C ILE A 39 13.03 -4.54 -4.79
N HIS A 40 13.55 -3.98 -3.70
CA HIS A 40 14.36 -4.73 -2.75
C HIS A 40 13.58 -5.86 -2.06
N ALA A 41 12.32 -5.61 -1.70
CA ALA A 41 11.47 -6.60 -1.03
C ALA A 41 10.97 -7.70 -2.00
N THR A 42 10.75 -7.37 -3.27
CA THR A 42 10.22 -8.30 -4.28
C THR A 42 11.31 -9.00 -5.10
N GLY A 43 12.50 -8.39 -5.21
CA GLY A 43 13.53 -8.81 -6.14
C GLY A 43 13.19 -8.52 -7.61
N ASP A 44 12.18 -7.69 -7.88
CA ASP A 44 11.66 -7.46 -9.24
C ASP A 44 11.78 -5.99 -9.66
N PRO A 45 12.73 -5.67 -10.57
CA PRO A 45 12.89 -4.32 -11.12
C PRO A 45 11.68 -3.80 -11.92
N ALA A 46 10.79 -4.68 -12.41
CA ALA A 46 9.64 -4.27 -13.21
C ALA A 46 8.70 -3.31 -12.46
N TYR A 47 8.76 -3.29 -11.12
CA TYR A 47 8.02 -2.34 -10.29
C TYR A 47 8.34 -0.87 -10.60
N ALA A 48 9.54 -0.55 -11.09
CA ALA A 48 9.88 0.81 -11.52
C ALA A 48 8.94 1.36 -12.62
N GLY A 49 8.45 0.49 -13.50
CA GLY A 49 7.59 0.89 -14.63
C GLY A 49 6.08 0.81 -14.37
N ILE A 50 5.64 0.21 -13.25
CA ILE A 50 4.20 -0.02 -12.97
C ILE A 50 3.70 0.70 -11.71
N MET A 51 4.59 1.26 -10.90
CA MET A 51 4.20 2.00 -9.71
C MET A 51 3.66 3.38 -10.08
N VAL A 52 2.52 3.73 -9.48
CA VAL A 52 1.85 5.01 -9.71
C VAL A 52 1.58 5.67 -8.36
N PHE A 53 1.87 6.97 -8.29
CA PHE A 53 1.68 7.80 -7.11
C PHE A 53 0.72 8.94 -7.45
N SER A 54 -0.26 9.19 -6.58
CA SER A 54 -1.01 10.44 -6.63
C SER A 54 -0.08 11.61 -6.26
N PRO A 55 -0.31 12.83 -6.80
CA PRO A 55 0.51 13.98 -6.47
C PRO A 55 0.61 14.20 -4.95
N GLY A 56 1.82 14.29 -4.41
CA GLY A 56 2.07 14.54 -2.98
C GLY A 56 1.80 13.35 -2.05
N ALA A 57 1.57 12.15 -2.58
CA ALA A 57 1.17 10.98 -1.76
C ALA A 57 2.23 10.59 -0.73
N VAL A 58 3.51 10.61 -1.13
CA VAL A 58 4.62 10.22 -0.24
C VAL A 58 4.83 11.26 0.85
N GLU A 59 4.84 12.54 0.49
CA GLU A 59 5.01 13.67 1.41
C GLU A 59 3.89 13.66 2.46
N LYS A 60 2.65 13.41 2.02
CA LYS A 60 1.54 13.29 2.94
C LYS A 60 1.63 12.06 3.84
N ALA A 61 2.00 10.91 3.31
CA ALA A 61 2.17 9.71 4.12
C ALA A 61 3.20 9.96 5.23
N VAL A 62 4.32 10.62 4.90
CA VAL A 62 5.35 11.04 5.87
C VAL A 62 4.77 12.03 6.90
N GLU A 63 4.02 13.05 6.47
CA GLU A 63 3.35 14.00 7.38
C GLU A 63 2.44 13.27 8.39
N LEU A 64 1.59 12.36 7.93
CA LEU A 64 0.65 11.63 8.78
C LEU A 64 1.37 10.69 9.74
N LEU A 65 2.36 9.94 9.25
CA LEU A 65 3.18 9.09 10.09
C LEU A 65 3.89 9.91 11.18
N SER A 66 4.44 11.07 10.83
CA SER A 66 5.10 11.97 11.80
C SER A 66 4.15 12.54 12.86
N ARG A 67 2.84 12.54 12.59
CA ARG A 67 1.78 12.93 13.54
C ARG A 67 1.23 11.76 14.35
N GLY A 68 1.88 10.59 14.31
CA GLY A 68 1.44 9.40 15.05
C GLY A 68 0.12 8.81 14.56
N LYS A 69 -0.22 9.00 13.28
CA LYS A 69 -1.41 8.34 12.72
C LYS A 69 -1.24 6.83 12.68
N ASN A 70 -2.34 6.13 12.93
CA ASN A 70 -2.35 4.67 12.91
C ASN A 70 -2.41 4.15 11.47
N LEU A 71 -1.92 2.93 11.29
CA LEU A 71 -2.06 2.14 10.07
C LEU A 71 -3.16 1.10 10.29
N ILE A 72 -4.13 1.03 9.38
CA ILE A 72 -5.14 -0.02 9.35
C ILE A 72 -4.87 -0.86 8.11
N THR A 73 -4.71 -2.16 8.28
CA THR A 73 -4.36 -3.08 7.18
C THR A 73 -5.52 -3.99 6.80
N ASP A 74 -5.60 -4.38 5.53
CA ASP A 74 -6.61 -5.33 5.04
C ASP A 74 -6.38 -6.76 5.53
N VAL A 75 -5.11 -7.17 5.71
CA VAL A 75 -4.72 -8.53 6.11
C VAL A 75 -3.58 -8.53 7.14
N GLU A 76 -3.47 -9.61 7.93
CA GLU A 76 -2.43 -9.76 8.96
C GLU A 76 -1.01 -9.74 8.41
N MET A 77 -0.76 -10.33 7.24
CA MET A 77 0.60 -10.38 6.68
C MET A 77 1.17 -8.98 6.42
N VAL A 78 0.33 -8.01 6.04
CA VAL A 78 0.72 -6.61 5.88
C VAL A 78 1.02 -6.00 7.25
N ARG A 79 0.16 -6.23 8.25
CA ARG A 79 0.36 -5.74 9.63
C ARG A 79 1.68 -6.23 10.22
N VAL A 80 2.00 -7.50 10.05
CA VAL A 80 3.22 -8.13 10.58
C VAL A 80 4.47 -7.68 9.82
N GLY A 81 4.36 -7.34 8.53
CA GLY A 81 5.46 -6.79 7.73
C GLY A 81 5.85 -5.35 8.10
N ILE A 82 4.99 -4.62 8.82
CA ILE A 82 5.27 -3.25 9.27
C ILE A 82 6.28 -3.28 10.43
N ASN A 83 7.30 -2.41 10.35
CA ASN A 83 8.28 -2.24 11.41
C ASN A 83 7.64 -1.57 12.65
N LYS A 84 7.13 -2.39 13.56
CA LYS A 84 6.42 -1.96 14.76
C LYS A 84 7.23 -0.99 15.64
N PRO A 85 8.52 -1.25 15.99
CA PRO A 85 9.28 -0.29 16.80
C PRO A 85 9.46 1.08 16.15
N LYS A 86 9.63 1.15 14.82
CA LYS A 86 9.72 2.44 14.11
C LYS A 86 8.40 3.19 14.12
N LEU A 87 7.28 2.48 13.92
CA LEU A 87 5.95 3.09 13.93
C LEU A 87 5.59 3.61 15.33
N GLU A 88 5.88 2.84 16.38
CA GLU A 88 5.63 3.24 17.76
C GLU A 88 6.46 4.47 18.17
N LYS A 89 7.71 4.58 17.70
CA LYS A 89 8.54 5.79 17.89
C LYS A 89 7.92 7.04 17.28
N LEU A 90 7.11 6.89 16.24
CA LEU A 90 6.38 8.00 15.62
C LEU A 90 5.03 8.26 16.31
N GLY A 91 4.66 7.47 17.32
CA GLY A 91 3.40 7.59 18.06
C GLY A 91 2.21 6.84 17.45
N GLY A 92 2.43 6.07 16.38
CA GLY A 92 1.39 5.29 15.72
C GLY A 92 1.41 3.81 16.11
N LYS A 93 0.38 3.08 15.67
CA LYS A 93 0.32 1.61 15.71
C LYS A 93 -0.32 1.04 14.45
N ALA A 94 -0.11 -0.26 14.21
CA ALA A 94 -0.73 -0.99 13.10
C ALA A 94 -1.79 -1.97 13.62
N ASP A 95 -3.03 -1.80 13.16
CA ASP A 95 -4.18 -2.64 13.51
C ASP A 95 -4.71 -3.38 12.28
N CYS A 96 -5.23 -4.60 12.49
CA CYS A 96 -5.91 -5.40 11.47
C CYS A 96 -7.13 -6.05 12.09
N PHE A 97 -8.27 -6.00 11.39
CA PHE A 97 -9.55 -6.47 11.92
C PHE A 97 -10.09 -7.69 11.17
N ILE A 98 -9.31 -8.29 10.27
CA ILE A 98 -9.76 -9.44 9.46
C ILE A 98 -10.14 -10.67 10.31
N HIS A 99 -9.60 -10.78 11.52
CA HIS A 99 -9.91 -11.85 12.48
C HIS A 99 -10.81 -11.42 13.64
N HIS A 100 -11.36 -10.20 13.61
CA HIS A 100 -12.27 -9.77 14.65
C HIS A 100 -13.52 -10.68 14.66
N PRO A 101 -13.99 -11.19 15.82
CA PRO A 101 -15.10 -12.15 15.87
C PRO A 101 -16.36 -11.67 15.15
N GLU A 102 -16.74 -10.40 15.35
CA GLU A 102 -17.88 -9.79 14.64
C GLU A 102 -17.66 -9.71 13.12
N VAL A 103 -16.44 -9.45 12.66
CA VAL A 103 -16.11 -9.44 11.23
C VAL A 103 -16.23 -10.85 10.65
N ILE A 104 -15.79 -11.88 11.37
CA ILE A 104 -15.92 -13.26 10.89
C ILE A 104 -17.40 -13.64 10.77
N LYS A 105 -18.19 -13.34 11.81
CA LYS A 105 -19.61 -13.64 11.87
C LYS A 105 -20.40 -12.95 10.75
N LEU A 106 -20.34 -11.61 10.71
CA LEU A 106 -21.10 -10.81 9.75
C LEU A 106 -20.66 -11.09 8.31
N ALA A 107 -19.39 -11.46 8.05
CA ALA A 107 -18.93 -11.78 6.69
C ALA A 107 -19.65 -13.03 6.17
N GLY A 108 -19.85 -14.02 7.04
CA GLY A 108 -20.62 -15.22 6.73
C GLY A 108 -22.11 -14.93 6.49
N GLU A 109 -22.71 -14.09 7.33
CA GLU A 109 -24.12 -13.69 7.24
C GLU A 109 -24.41 -12.87 5.97
N GLU A 110 -23.57 -11.88 5.66
CA GLU A 110 -23.72 -11.00 4.49
C GLU A 110 -23.18 -11.62 3.19
N LYS A 111 -22.54 -12.80 3.25
CA LYS A 111 -21.90 -13.47 2.12
C LYS A 111 -20.89 -12.59 1.36
N ILE A 112 -20.09 -11.82 2.11
CA ILE A 112 -18.99 -11.02 1.56
C ILE A 112 -17.65 -11.46 2.14
N THR A 113 -16.55 -11.06 1.50
CA THR A 113 -15.21 -11.40 2.01
C THR A 113 -14.93 -10.71 3.35
N ARG A 114 -14.21 -11.39 4.25
CA ARG A 114 -13.76 -10.82 5.53
C ARG A 114 -12.95 -9.53 5.36
N ALA A 115 -12.16 -9.41 4.30
CA ALA A 115 -11.35 -8.21 4.05
C ALA A 115 -12.21 -7.00 3.64
N ALA A 116 -13.26 -7.21 2.82
CA ALA A 116 -14.23 -6.16 2.55
C ALA A 116 -14.94 -5.75 3.84
N LEU A 117 -15.45 -6.72 4.61
CA LEU A 117 -16.18 -6.43 5.83
C LEU A 117 -15.29 -5.82 6.92
N SER A 118 -14.02 -6.18 7.04
CA SER A 118 -13.12 -5.59 8.04
C SER A 118 -12.98 -4.08 7.81
N VAL A 119 -12.90 -3.64 6.56
CA VAL A 119 -12.95 -2.21 6.19
C VAL A 119 -14.28 -1.59 6.57
N ARG A 120 -15.40 -2.28 6.29
CA ARG A 120 -16.75 -1.82 6.67
C ARG A 120 -16.89 -1.60 8.17
N TRP A 121 -16.47 -2.59 8.93
CA TRP A 121 -16.56 -2.61 10.38
C TRP A 121 -15.62 -1.58 11.02
N ALA A 122 -14.44 -1.35 10.43
CA ALA A 122 -13.45 -0.42 10.94
C ALA A 122 -13.66 1.04 10.49
N LYS A 123 -14.80 1.40 9.87
CA LYS A 123 -15.09 2.74 9.32
C LYS A 123 -14.63 3.89 10.24
N GLU A 124 -15.07 3.89 11.49
CA GLU A 124 -14.73 4.94 12.46
C GLU A 124 -13.25 4.94 12.88
N LYS A 125 -12.58 3.78 12.80
CA LYS A 125 -11.14 3.65 13.10
C LYS A 125 -10.27 4.08 11.92
N ILE A 126 -10.77 3.92 10.70
CA ILE A 126 -10.10 4.35 9.46
C ILE A 126 -10.12 5.88 9.37
N ASN A 127 -11.18 6.52 9.86
CA ASN A 127 -11.31 7.98 9.80
C ASN A 127 -10.10 8.70 10.44
N GLY A 128 -9.44 9.55 9.65
CA GLY A 128 -8.27 10.30 10.07
C GLY A 128 -6.98 9.49 10.27
N ASN A 129 -6.95 8.21 9.88
CA ASN A 129 -5.80 7.31 9.89
C ASN A 129 -5.46 6.84 8.46
N ILE A 130 -4.42 6.02 8.31
CA ILE A 130 -3.94 5.55 7.00
C ILE A 130 -4.43 4.12 6.76
N MET A 131 -5.13 3.89 5.64
CA MET A 131 -5.47 2.54 5.20
C MET A 131 -4.36 2.00 4.30
N VAL A 132 -3.92 0.77 4.57
CA VAL A 132 -2.92 0.03 3.79
C VAL A 132 -3.58 -1.22 3.22
N ILE A 133 -3.77 -1.24 1.90
CA ILE A 133 -4.28 -2.41 1.19
C ILE A 133 -3.10 -3.10 0.51
N GLY A 134 -2.80 -4.34 0.93
CA GLY A 134 -1.66 -5.10 0.40
C GLY A 134 -2.00 -6.46 -0.19
N ASN A 135 -3.26 -6.94 -0.09
CA ASN A 135 -3.62 -8.25 -0.62
C ASN A 135 -5.00 -8.30 -1.28
N ALA A 136 -6.06 -7.85 -0.59
CA ALA A 136 -7.43 -8.15 -0.97
C ALA A 136 -8.07 -7.03 -1.82
N PRO A 137 -8.37 -7.25 -3.11
CA PRO A 137 -9.04 -6.22 -3.94
C PRO A 137 -10.43 -5.85 -3.43
N THR A 138 -11.13 -6.79 -2.78
CA THR A 138 -12.44 -6.53 -2.18
C THR A 138 -12.38 -5.55 -1.00
N ALA A 139 -11.27 -5.47 -0.27
CA ALA A 139 -11.05 -4.45 0.75
C ALA A 139 -10.91 -3.05 0.14
N LEU A 140 -10.19 -2.94 -0.99
CA LEU A 140 -10.13 -1.69 -1.75
C LEU A 140 -11.52 -1.26 -2.24
N PHE A 141 -12.31 -2.17 -2.81
CA PHE A 141 -13.64 -1.82 -3.30
C PHE A 141 -14.55 -1.33 -2.19
N ALA A 142 -14.53 -2.00 -1.03
CA ALA A 142 -15.26 -1.54 0.15
C ALA A 142 -14.82 -0.14 0.58
N LEU A 143 -13.51 0.13 0.59
CA LEU A 143 -12.97 1.45 0.93
C LEU A 143 -13.41 2.54 -0.05
N LEU A 144 -13.34 2.26 -1.36
CA LEU A 144 -13.77 3.20 -2.39
C LEU A 144 -15.28 3.50 -2.30
N ASP A 145 -16.10 2.51 -1.99
CA ASP A 145 -17.53 2.70 -1.76
C ASP A 145 -17.79 3.59 -0.53
N TYR A 146 -16.95 3.51 0.50
CA TYR A 146 -17.04 4.42 1.64
C TYR A 146 -16.64 5.85 1.30
N ILE A 147 -15.52 6.03 0.61
CA ILE A 147 -15.03 7.37 0.22
C ILE A 147 -16.08 8.09 -0.65
N LYS A 148 -16.75 7.37 -1.56
CA LYS A 148 -17.81 7.92 -2.39
C LYS A 148 -19.05 8.35 -1.60
N LYS A 149 -19.39 7.62 -0.53
CA LYS A 149 -20.58 7.90 0.30
C LYS A 149 -20.31 8.93 1.39
N ASP A 150 -19.05 9.08 1.79
CA ASP A 150 -18.66 9.86 2.95
C ASP A 150 -17.26 10.47 2.72
N CYS A 151 -17.24 11.68 2.16
CA CYS A 151 -16.02 12.33 1.64
C CYS A 151 -14.95 12.66 2.71
N ASN A 152 -15.26 12.47 4.00
CA ASN A 152 -14.36 12.83 5.10
C ASN A 152 -13.53 11.67 5.65
N ILE A 153 -13.76 10.43 5.19
CA ILE A 153 -13.40 9.23 5.96
C ILE A 153 -12.04 8.62 5.64
N CYS A 154 -11.42 9.00 4.53
CA CYS A 154 -10.07 8.55 4.24
C CYS A 154 -9.39 9.64 3.46
N GLN A 155 -8.59 10.46 4.16
CA GLN A 155 -7.87 11.51 3.48
C GLN A 155 -6.82 10.93 2.52
N TYR A 156 -6.32 9.70 2.75
CA TYR A 156 -5.26 9.07 1.95
C TYR A 156 -5.35 7.53 1.97
N VAL A 157 -5.34 6.93 0.77
CA VAL A 157 -5.26 5.48 0.58
C VAL A 157 -3.85 5.16 0.09
N TYR A 158 -3.06 4.46 0.90
CA TYR A 158 -1.78 3.94 0.42
C TYR A 158 -2.02 2.53 -0.12
N ASN A 159 -1.95 2.42 -1.44
CA ASN A 159 -2.25 1.18 -2.12
C ASN A 159 -0.98 0.62 -2.74
N VAL A 160 -0.47 -0.47 -2.16
CA VAL A 160 0.49 -1.33 -2.85
C VAL A 160 -0.30 -2.58 -3.21
N ILE A 161 -1.13 -2.45 -4.23
CA ILE A 161 -1.74 -3.61 -4.85
C ILE A 161 -0.60 -4.41 -5.49
N THR A 162 -0.22 -5.52 -4.86
CA THR A 162 0.37 -6.65 -5.59
C THR A 162 -0.79 -7.46 -6.15
N ILE A 163 -1.44 -6.96 -7.20
CA ILE A 163 -2.30 -7.82 -8.00
C ILE A 163 -1.31 -8.64 -8.81
N GLU A 164 -1.21 -9.94 -8.51
CA GLU A 164 -0.79 -10.88 -9.53
C GLU A 164 -1.57 -10.54 -10.80
N LYS A 165 -0.88 -10.10 -11.86
CA LYS A 165 -1.47 -9.82 -13.16
C LYS A 165 -2.46 -10.95 -13.50
N GLY A 166 -3.75 -10.61 -13.65
CA GLY A 166 -4.69 -11.44 -14.42
C GLY A 166 -5.88 -12.10 -13.72
N LYS A 167 -6.29 -11.74 -12.49
CA LYS A 167 -7.47 -12.39 -11.86
C LYS A 167 -8.64 -11.49 -11.46
N ILE A 168 -8.47 -10.16 -11.33
CA ILE A 168 -9.56 -9.27 -10.91
C ILE A 168 -9.46 -7.94 -11.67
N ASP A 169 -10.53 -7.58 -12.38
CA ASP A 169 -10.67 -6.25 -13.00
C ASP A 169 -10.82 -5.18 -11.91
N LEU A 170 -9.88 -4.25 -11.89
CA LEU A 170 -9.97 -3.07 -11.04
C LEU A 170 -11.03 -2.08 -11.60
N PRO A 171 -11.92 -1.52 -10.77
CA PRO A 171 -13.01 -0.66 -11.21
C PRO A 171 -12.46 0.65 -11.78
N PRO A 172 -13.17 1.28 -12.73
CA PRO A 172 -12.72 2.51 -13.41
C PRO A 172 -12.36 3.66 -12.47
N PHE A 173 -12.90 3.70 -11.24
CA PHE A 173 -12.57 4.74 -10.26
C PHE A 173 -11.17 4.56 -9.63
N SER A 174 -10.70 3.32 -9.48
CA SER A 174 -9.28 3.09 -9.13
C SER A 174 -8.38 3.57 -10.27
N GLN A 175 -8.84 3.47 -11.52
CA GLN A 175 -8.17 4.06 -12.69
C GLN A 175 -8.28 5.60 -12.71
N ALA A 176 -9.38 6.18 -12.19
CA ALA A 176 -9.62 7.62 -12.12
C ALA A 176 -8.79 8.34 -11.03
N MET A 177 -8.38 7.63 -9.97
CA MET A 177 -7.42 8.14 -8.98
C MET A 177 -6.03 8.42 -9.59
N TYR A 178 -5.75 7.90 -10.80
CA TYR A 178 -4.48 8.08 -11.52
C TYR A 178 -4.43 9.30 -12.46
N GLY A 179 -5.52 10.08 -12.56
CA GLY A 179 -5.59 11.25 -13.44
C GLY A 179 -5.54 10.90 -14.94
N PRO A 180 -6.04 11.77 -15.83
CA PRO A 180 -6.13 11.48 -17.26
C PRO A 180 -4.78 11.39 -17.98
N GLU A 181 -3.69 11.93 -17.41
CA GLU A 181 -2.41 12.12 -18.10
C GLU A 181 -1.41 10.95 -18.00
N ARG A 182 -1.60 9.99 -17.08
CA ARG A 182 -0.67 8.85 -16.90
C ARG A 182 -1.15 7.55 -17.56
N ARG A 183 -1.85 7.65 -18.70
CA ARG A 183 -2.39 6.51 -19.46
C ARG A 183 -1.37 5.70 -20.25
N GLN A 184 -0.08 5.99 -20.19
CA GLN A 184 0.92 5.24 -20.95
C GLN A 184 1.53 4.11 -20.12
N VAL A 185 0.74 3.07 -19.87
CA VAL A 185 1.30 1.72 -19.79
C VAL A 185 1.10 1.11 -21.17
N GLU A 186 1.90 1.56 -22.14
CA GLU A 186 1.97 0.89 -23.42
C GLU A 186 2.52 -0.53 -23.21
N LYS A 187 1.87 -1.47 -23.89
CA LYS A 187 2.13 -2.91 -23.85
C LYS A 187 3.61 -3.21 -24.05
N PHE A 188 4.32 -3.54 -22.98
CA PHE A 188 5.53 -4.34 -23.13
C PHE A 188 5.10 -5.75 -23.55
N LYS A 189 5.34 -6.05 -24.83
CA LYS A 189 5.24 -7.38 -25.43
C LYS A 189 6.34 -8.29 -24.89
#